data_AF-A0A8C1ZXV5-F1
#
_entry.id   AF-A0A8C1ZXV5-F1
#
_cell.length_a   1.000
_cell.length_b   1.000
_cell.length_c   1.000
_cell.angle_alpha   90.00
_cell.angle_beta   90.00
_cell.angle_gamma   90.00
#
_symmetry.space_group_name_H-M   'P 1'
#
loop_
_entity.id
_entity.type
_entity.pdbx_description
1 polymer ?
#
loop_
_entity_poly.entity_id
_entity_poly.type
_entity_poly.pdbx_seq_one_letter_code
_entity_poly.pdbx_strand_id
1 'polypeptide(L)'
;MLALSSGPESGSYEAQCYDSDTAGGSPVGSVHQLLTWDRYQPSQWCSLHNSRSESLPPPGYHVDTDKGFSYSTADEAFVCQKKNHFQVTVHIGMAGDPRFVRTSGGLMPIESFHVNLFGVKFEAQNHFITIEQSQSDRSKKPFLPVRVNLPGDKITKVTLGRLHFSETTANNMRKKGKPNPDQRYFKMVVGLYATVKEERFLLVANVSERIIVRASNPGQFENDSDVLWQRGQNPESVVCHGRIGINTDSPDEALVVCGNAKIMGNVMHPSDRRAKQNIQEVDSTEQLKRIAQMRIVEYDYKPEFASRMGIDQHHETGIIAQEVRELLPSAVREMGDITCVNGEKIDNFLMVDKEQIFMENVGAVKQLCKLTDNLETRIQELEVWNTRLAKLKRLGSMRSSSGPSAKGLGSIFLTFHTAFISLSLADAFKSDTHFLNKHGHDLNLLAICCQYICVLFTQGLADCNTDLNFAEVLFTDYHFHFFRRCD
;
A
#
# COMPACT_ATOMS: atom_id res chain seq x y z
N MET A 1 3.43 24.49 -40.10
CA MET A 1 2.71 24.03 -41.30
C MET A 1 3.56 22.95 -41.94
N LEU A 2 2.93 21.84 -42.35
CA LEU A 2 3.47 20.58 -42.91
C LEU A 2 3.97 19.53 -41.91
N ALA A 3 3.08 18.56 -41.69
CA ALA A 3 3.32 17.22 -41.20
C ALA A 3 3.63 16.28 -42.38
N LEU A 4 4.43 15.23 -42.15
CA LEU A 4 4.50 14.06 -43.02
C LEU A 4 4.61 12.80 -42.15
N SER A 5 3.74 11.83 -42.42
CA SER A 5 3.70 10.50 -41.84
C SER A 5 4.10 9.43 -42.87
N SER A 6 4.39 8.22 -42.35
CA SER A 6 4.34 6.86 -42.93
C SER A 6 5.67 6.17 -43.29
N GLY A 7 5.88 4.96 -42.71
CA GLY A 7 6.98 3.99 -42.93
C GLY A 7 6.88 3.23 -44.28
N PRO A 8 7.40 1.97 -44.46
CA PRO A 8 7.58 0.87 -43.49
C PRO A 8 8.90 0.04 -43.61
N GLU A 9 8.89 -1.12 -42.94
CA GLU A 9 9.87 -2.17 -42.58
C GLU A 9 10.87 -2.75 -43.63
N SER A 10 12.03 -3.23 -43.13
CA SER A 10 12.70 -4.47 -43.59
C SER A 10 13.79 -5.01 -42.63
N GLY A 11 13.58 -6.22 -42.07
CA GLY A 11 14.50 -7.36 -42.14
C GLY A 11 15.83 -7.44 -41.33
N SER A 12 15.75 -8.06 -40.15
CA SER A 12 16.59 -9.17 -39.62
C SER A 12 18.13 -9.15 -39.66
N TYR A 13 18.77 -9.07 -38.47
CA TYR A 13 19.85 -9.98 -38.06
C TYR A 13 19.87 -10.11 -36.52
N GLU A 14 19.58 -11.32 -36.02
CA GLU A 14 19.76 -11.73 -34.63
C GLU A 14 21.26 -11.86 -34.30
N ALA A 15 21.66 -11.35 -33.14
CA ALA A 15 22.83 -11.82 -32.43
C ALA A 15 22.48 -11.87 -30.93
N GLN A 16 22.21 -13.08 -30.46
CA GLN A 16 21.99 -13.40 -29.05
C GLN A 16 23.32 -13.41 -28.30
N CYS A 17 23.40 -12.68 -27.19
CA CYS A 17 24.27 -13.01 -26.07
C CYS A 17 23.47 -12.82 -24.77
N TYR A 18 23.30 -13.92 -24.02
CA TYR A 18 23.01 -13.99 -22.59
C TYR A 18 23.96 -13.05 -21.81
N ASP A 19 23.67 -12.43 -20.66
CA ASP A 19 22.69 -12.65 -19.60
C ASP A 19 22.68 -11.42 -18.66
N SER A 20 21.68 -11.38 -17.77
CA SER A 20 21.65 -10.72 -16.45
C SER A 20 20.71 -9.53 -16.25
N ASP A 21 19.56 -9.91 -15.67
CA ASP A 21 18.51 -9.10 -15.09
C ASP A 21 19.01 -8.03 -14.12
N THR A 22 18.58 -6.79 -14.33
CA THR A 22 18.25 -5.88 -13.23
C THR A 22 17.09 -4.98 -13.66
N ALA A 23 15.88 -5.56 -13.69
CA ALA A 23 14.64 -4.82 -13.86
C ALA A 23 14.29 -4.12 -12.54
N GLY A 24 14.92 -2.97 -12.28
CA GLY A 24 14.46 -1.99 -11.30
C GLY A 24 13.57 -0.96 -12.00
N GLY A 25 12.30 -1.32 -12.21
CA GLY A 25 11.28 -0.39 -12.67
C GLY A 25 11.13 0.74 -11.66
N SER A 26 11.69 1.91 -11.98
CA SER A 26 11.46 3.13 -11.20
C SER A 26 9.99 3.52 -11.33
N PRO A 27 9.31 3.94 -10.24
CA PRO A 27 7.92 4.35 -10.32
C PRO A 27 7.82 5.60 -11.19
N VAL A 28 6.96 5.50 -12.20
CA VAL A 28 6.56 6.58 -13.11
C VAL A 28 6.00 7.74 -12.27
N GLY A 29 6.62 8.91 -12.38
CA GLY A 29 6.09 10.16 -11.81
C GLY A 29 7.10 11.11 -11.16
N SER A 30 8.41 10.80 -11.12
CA SER A 30 9.43 11.76 -10.70
C SER A 30 9.74 12.70 -11.86
N VAL A 31 9.25 13.94 -11.82
CA VAL A 31 9.81 15.02 -12.64
C VAL A 31 11.25 15.18 -12.18
N HIS A 32 12.20 14.62 -12.91
CA HIS A 32 13.62 14.81 -12.62
C HIS A 32 13.95 16.30 -12.77
N GLN A 33 14.02 17.01 -11.64
CA GLN A 33 14.40 18.40 -11.60
C GLN A 33 15.88 18.51 -12.01
N LEU A 34 16.14 19.21 -13.11
CA LEU A 34 17.48 19.46 -13.62
C LEU A 34 18.01 20.79 -13.06
N LEU A 35 19.33 20.90 -12.93
CA LEU A 35 19.98 22.16 -12.57
C LEU A 35 19.67 23.22 -13.61
N THR A 36 19.25 24.38 -13.13
CA THR A 36 19.05 25.57 -13.95
C THR A 36 20.32 26.40 -14.07
N TRP A 37 20.44 27.11 -15.19
CA TRP A 37 21.66 27.80 -15.59
C TRP A 37 21.37 29.22 -16.07
N ASP A 38 22.14 30.18 -15.54
CA ASP A 38 22.12 31.58 -15.93
C ASP A 38 23.42 31.99 -16.63
N ARG A 39 23.44 33.17 -17.27
CA ARG A 39 24.65 33.72 -17.90
C ARG A 39 25.63 34.23 -16.85
N TYR A 40 26.88 33.83 -16.93
CA TYR A 40 27.94 34.26 -16.03
C TYR A 40 28.74 35.43 -16.62
N GLN A 41 28.65 36.60 -15.98
CA GLN A 41 29.44 37.80 -16.29
C GLN A 41 29.49 38.19 -17.79
N PRO A 42 28.33 38.40 -18.46
CA PRO A 42 28.28 38.70 -19.89
C PRO A 42 29.03 39.97 -20.31
N SER A 43 29.24 40.91 -19.38
CA SER A 43 30.02 42.12 -19.62
C SER A 43 31.52 41.88 -19.82
N GLN A 44 32.04 40.70 -19.45
CA GLN A 44 33.45 40.34 -19.61
C GLN A 44 33.71 39.47 -20.85
N TRP A 45 32.67 39.15 -21.63
CA TRP A 45 32.79 38.27 -22.78
C TRP A 45 33.46 39.00 -23.95
N CYS A 46 34.49 38.36 -24.53
CA CYS A 46 35.19 38.86 -25.69
C CYS A 46 34.49 38.43 -26.98
N SER A 47 34.47 39.31 -27.98
CA SER A 47 33.84 39.04 -29.28
C SER A 47 34.78 38.26 -30.19
N LEU A 48 34.21 37.33 -30.97
CA LEU A 48 34.92 36.57 -31.99
C LEU A 48 34.84 37.26 -33.35
N HIS A 49 35.88 37.11 -34.17
CA HIS A 49 35.96 37.65 -35.52
C HIS A 49 36.50 36.61 -36.51
N ASN A 50 36.01 36.66 -37.75
CA ASN A 50 36.46 35.76 -38.82
C ASN A 50 37.74 36.27 -39.52
N SER A 51 38.20 35.56 -40.55
CA SER A 51 39.38 35.95 -41.36
C SER A 51 39.25 37.31 -42.05
N ARG A 52 38.02 37.79 -42.29
CA ARG A 52 37.74 39.12 -42.85
C ARG A 52 37.64 40.22 -41.78
N SER A 53 37.96 39.90 -40.51
CA SER A 53 37.80 40.79 -39.35
C SER A 53 36.35 41.21 -39.05
N GLU A 54 35.36 40.52 -39.62
CA GLU A 54 33.95 40.75 -39.31
C GLU A 54 33.60 40.12 -37.96
N SER A 55 32.76 40.79 -37.19
CA SER A 55 32.30 40.28 -35.89
C SER A 55 31.33 39.12 -36.08
N LEU A 56 31.58 38.04 -35.35
CA LEU A 56 30.71 36.86 -35.28
C LEU A 56 29.80 36.95 -34.04
N PRO A 57 28.59 36.38 -34.10
CA PRO A 57 27.72 36.32 -32.93
C PRO A 57 28.36 35.46 -31.83
N PRO A 58 27.99 35.68 -30.54
CA PRO A 58 28.46 34.84 -29.45
C PRO A 58 28.12 33.35 -29.70
N PRO A 59 28.99 32.41 -29.31
CA PRO A 59 28.71 30.99 -29.47
C PRO A 59 27.39 30.60 -28.78
N GLY A 60 26.58 29.78 -29.46
CA GLY A 60 25.45 29.12 -28.82
C GLY A 60 25.98 28.20 -27.72
N TYR A 61 25.51 28.35 -26.49
CA TYR A 61 26.11 27.68 -25.34
C TYR A 61 25.04 27.13 -24.40
N HIS A 62 24.98 25.80 -24.29
CA HIS A 62 24.06 25.09 -23.42
C HIS A 62 24.83 24.09 -22.57
N VAL A 63 24.46 23.99 -21.29
CA VAL A 63 25.15 23.18 -20.30
C VAL A 63 24.13 22.27 -19.63
N ASP A 64 24.43 20.98 -19.63
CA ASP A 64 23.62 19.93 -19.04
C ASP A 64 24.41 19.22 -17.93
N THR A 65 23.71 18.83 -16.88
CA THR A 65 24.27 17.95 -15.84
C THR A 65 23.68 16.56 -15.98
N ASP A 66 24.47 15.62 -16.51
CA ASP A 66 23.97 14.27 -16.79
C ASP A 66 23.76 13.43 -15.51
N LYS A 67 24.64 13.61 -14.52
CA LYS A 67 24.61 12.85 -13.26
C LYS A 67 25.35 13.57 -12.14
N GLY A 68 25.01 13.19 -10.90
CA GLY A 68 25.75 13.55 -9.69
C GLY A 68 25.09 14.63 -8.83
N PHE A 69 23.92 15.12 -9.21
CA PHE A 69 23.13 16.09 -8.46
C PHE A 69 21.73 15.53 -8.19
N SER A 70 21.20 15.78 -7.00
CA SER A 70 19.84 15.45 -6.61
C SER A 70 19.20 16.64 -5.91
N TYR A 71 17.93 16.93 -6.21
CA TYR A 71 17.23 18.01 -5.54
C TYR A 71 16.75 17.56 -4.15
N SER A 72 17.10 18.31 -3.11
CA SER A 72 16.59 18.10 -1.74
C SER A 72 15.44 19.05 -1.49
N THR A 73 14.24 18.52 -1.31
CA THR A 73 13.05 19.31 -0.95
C THR A 73 13.20 19.94 0.44
N ALA A 74 13.83 19.23 1.37
CA ALA A 74 14.07 19.73 2.72
C ALA A 74 15.03 20.93 2.75
N ASP A 75 16.05 20.93 1.89
CA ASP A 75 17.03 22.01 1.80
C ASP A 75 16.69 23.07 0.72
N GLU A 76 15.63 22.83 -0.07
CA GLU A 76 15.22 23.62 -1.24
C GLU A 76 16.41 23.95 -2.18
N ALA A 77 17.29 22.98 -2.38
CA ALA A 77 18.52 23.15 -3.14
C ALA A 77 19.04 21.82 -3.72
N PHE A 78 19.85 21.91 -4.76
CA PHE A 78 20.56 20.75 -5.28
C PHE A 78 21.69 20.34 -4.34
N VAL A 79 21.84 19.04 -4.15
CA VAL A 79 22.87 18.43 -3.31
C VAL A 79 23.74 17.52 -4.17
N CYS A 80 25.06 17.63 -4.00
CA CYS A 80 25.99 16.63 -4.51
C CYS A 80 26.95 16.18 -3.41
N GLN A 81 27.50 14.99 -3.58
CA GLN A 81 28.43 14.39 -2.62
C GLN A 81 29.86 14.55 -3.11
N LYS A 82 30.74 15.11 -2.26
CA LYS A 82 32.16 15.32 -2.59
C LYS A 82 32.87 14.02 -3.01
N LYS A 83 32.48 12.89 -2.42
CA LYS A 83 33.02 11.57 -2.75
C LYS A 83 32.55 11.06 -4.12
N ASN A 84 31.31 11.35 -4.49
CA ASN A 84 30.73 10.89 -5.75
C ASN A 84 31.15 11.84 -6.87
N HIS A 85 31.30 11.31 -8.08
CA HIS A 85 31.57 12.16 -9.23
C HIS A 85 30.28 12.66 -9.85
N PHE A 86 30.33 13.87 -10.38
CA PHE A 86 29.33 14.39 -11.30
C PHE A 86 29.87 14.44 -12.73
N GLN A 87 28.98 14.68 -13.68
CA GLN A 87 29.31 14.84 -15.10
C GLN A 87 28.54 16.01 -15.69
N VAL A 88 29.23 16.77 -16.53
CA VAL A 88 28.69 17.93 -17.23
C VAL A 88 28.88 17.72 -18.71
N THR A 89 27.85 17.99 -19.49
CA THR A 89 27.91 18.04 -20.94
C THR A 89 27.68 19.47 -21.41
N VAL A 90 28.50 19.93 -22.36
CA VAL A 90 28.40 21.25 -22.95
C VAL A 90 28.14 21.11 -24.44
N HIS A 91 27.13 21.82 -24.92
CA HIS A 91 26.80 21.97 -26.33
C HIS A 91 27.23 23.35 -26.81
N ILE A 92 28.16 23.39 -27.76
CA ILE A 92 28.80 24.62 -28.25
C ILE A 92 28.47 24.76 -29.74
N GLY A 93 27.59 25.68 -30.09
CA GLY A 93 27.31 26.06 -31.47
C GLY A 93 28.20 27.21 -31.92
N MET A 94 29.09 26.96 -32.88
CA MET A 94 29.95 28.00 -33.44
C MET A 94 29.37 28.54 -34.75
N ALA A 95 29.25 29.85 -34.87
CA ALA A 95 28.80 30.51 -36.11
C ALA A 95 30.00 31.01 -36.91
N GLY A 96 30.08 30.62 -38.18
CA GLY A 96 31.22 30.90 -39.04
C GLY A 96 32.54 30.31 -38.50
N ASP A 97 33.66 30.75 -39.08
CA ASP A 97 35.01 30.26 -38.73
C ASP A 97 35.79 31.34 -37.96
N PRO A 98 35.78 31.32 -36.61
CA PRO A 98 36.47 32.31 -35.79
C PRO A 98 37.99 32.17 -35.89
N ARG A 99 38.66 33.26 -36.26
CA ARG A 99 40.13 33.34 -36.38
C ARG A 99 40.78 34.29 -35.38
N PHE A 100 40.04 35.30 -34.94
CA PHE A 100 40.54 36.32 -34.03
C PHE A 100 39.57 36.53 -32.86
N VAL A 101 40.12 36.92 -31.71
CA VAL A 101 39.36 37.42 -30.56
C VAL A 101 39.67 38.90 -30.36
N ARG A 102 38.65 39.68 -30.05
CA ARG A 102 38.80 41.11 -29.75
C ARG A 102 39.23 41.28 -28.29
N THR A 103 40.44 41.77 -28.08
CA THR A 103 41.01 42.09 -26.77
C THR A 103 41.17 43.61 -26.61
N SER A 104 41.58 44.06 -25.42
CA SER A 104 41.93 45.48 -25.19
C SER A 104 43.09 45.96 -26.08
N GLY A 105 43.96 45.04 -26.51
CA GLY A 105 45.07 45.30 -27.42
C GLY A 105 44.74 45.19 -28.92
N GLY A 106 43.46 44.97 -29.27
CA GLY A 106 43.02 44.81 -30.67
C GLY A 106 42.61 43.38 -31.03
N LEU A 107 42.58 43.08 -32.33
CA LEU A 107 42.27 41.73 -32.82
C LEU A 107 43.49 40.85 -32.72
N MET A 108 43.38 39.74 -31.98
CA MET A 108 44.47 38.82 -31.74
C MET A 108 44.12 37.42 -32.27
N PRO A 109 45.07 36.71 -32.92
CA PRO A 109 44.80 35.41 -33.50
C PRO A 109 44.58 34.35 -32.41
N ILE A 110 43.54 33.54 -32.57
CA ILE A 110 43.20 32.48 -31.62
C ILE A 110 44.09 31.27 -31.86
N GLU A 111 44.76 30.78 -30.81
CA GLU A 111 45.60 29.58 -30.87
C GLU A 111 44.78 28.31 -30.61
N SER A 112 43.83 28.38 -29.67
CA SER A 112 42.99 27.26 -29.29
C SER A 112 41.80 27.68 -28.43
N PHE A 113 40.78 26.82 -28.38
CA PHE A 113 39.63 26.98 -27.50
C PHE A 113 39.70 25.98 -26.35
N HIS A 114 39.25 26.40 -25.16
CA HIS A 114 39.24 25.58 -23.96
C HIS A 114 37.92 25.69 -23.22
N VAL A 115 37.41 24.57 -22.72
CA VAL A 115 36.32 24.53 -21.74
C VAL A 115 36.93 24.40 -20.35
N ASN A 116 36.53 25.29 -19.44
CA ASN A 116 36.95 25.27 -18.05
C ASN A 116 35.74 25.24 -17.11
N LEU A 117 35.92 24.59 -15.95
CA LEU A 117 34.90 24.47 -14.91
C LEU A 117 35.51 24.78 -13.56
N PHE A 118 34.80 25.60 -12.79
CA PHE A 118 35.17 25.93 -11.42
C PHE A 118 33.90 26.21 -10.60
N GLY A 119 33.98 26.04 -9.29
CA GLY A 119 32.94 26.50 -8.38
C GLY A 119 33.20 27.93 -7.92
N VAL A 120 32.17 28.62 -7.46
CA VAL A 120 32.26 29.90 -6.74
C VAL A 120 31.43 29.81 -5.46
N LYS A 121 31.91 30.43 -4.38
CA LYS A 121 31.10 30.57 -3.16
C LYS A 121 29.95 31.54 -3.40
N PHE A 122 28.73 31.15 -3.01
CA PHE A 122 27.55 31.98 -3.22
C PHE A 122 27.64 33.32 -2.49
N GLU A 123 28.13 33.29 -1.25
CA GLU A 123 28.35 34.46 -0.40
C GLU A 123 29.57 35.30 -0.78
N ALA A 124 30.52 34.72 -1.53
CA ALA A 124 31.78 35.35 -1.87
C ALA A 124 32.20 34.93 -3.29
N GLN A 125 31.58 35.55 -4.30
CA GLN A 125 31.74 35.17 -5.71
C GLN A 125 33.17 35.30 -6.26
N ASN A 126 34.05 36.04 -5.57
CA ASN A 126 35.47 36.15 -5.90
C ASN A 126 36.32 34.97 -5.39
N HIS A 127 35.71 34.07 -4.61
CA HIS A 127 36.39 32.90 -4.08
C HIS A 127 36.04 31.66 -4.91
N PHE A 128 37.02 31.16 -5.64
CA PHE A 128 36.88 30.03 -6.54
C PHE A 128 37.13 28.69 -5.82
N ILE A 129 36.28 27.72 -6.09
CA ILE A 129 36.41 26.33 -5.65
C ILE A 129 36.98 25.52 -6.81
N THR A 130 38.09 24.85 -6.56
CA THR A 130 38.71 23.96 -7.55
C THR A 130 37.81 22.76 -7.83
N ILE A 131 37.69 22.38 -9.09
CA ILE A 131 37.12 21.08 -9.48
C ILE A 131 38.27 20.08 -9.64
N GLU A 132 38.08 18.88 -9.13
CA GLU A 132 39.00 17.76 -9.27
C GLU A 132 38.41 16.74 -10.25
N GLN A 133 39.27 16.03 -10.97
CA GLN A 133 38.87 14.93 -11.83
C GLN A 133 39.55 13.63 -11.38
N SER A 134 38.74 12.62 -11.10
CA SER A 134 39.24 11.29 -10.75
C SER A 134 39.75 10.53 -11.99
N GLN A 135 40.86 9.84 -11.81
CA GLN A 135 41.50 8.99 -12.82
C GLN A 135 41.10 7.53 -12.63
N SER A 136 41.54 6.65 -13.54
CA SER A 136 41.20 5.22 -13.50
C SER A 136 41.76 4.50 -12.26
N ASP A 137 42.83 5.04 -11.66
CA ASP A 137 43.44 4.58 -10.41
C ASP A 137 42.79 5.19 -9.15
N ARG A 138 41.66 5.89 -9.31
CA ARG A 138 40.94 6.65 -8.26
C ARG A 138 41.69 7.84 -7.67
N SER A 139 42.91 8.15 -8.15
CA SER A 139 43.58 9.39 -7.79
C SER A 139 42.80 10.59 -8.31
N LYS A 140 42.80 11.68 -7.54
CA LYS A 140 42.16 12.93 -7.93
C LYS A 140 43.23 13.95 -8.30
N LYS A 141 43.06 14.60 -9.44
CA LYS A 141 43.91 15.72 -9.88
C LYS A 141 43.04 16.96 -10.10
N PRO A 142 43.57 18.18 -9.91
CA PRO A 142 42.87 19.39 -10.31
C PRO A 142 42.44 19.29 -11.77
N PHE A 143 41.18 19.63 -12.06
CA PHE A 143 40.66 19.70 -13.40
C PHE A 143 41.38 20.84 -14.14
N LEU A 144 41.97 20.51 -15.28
CA LEU A 144 42.63 21.48 -16.14
C LEU A 144 41.72 21.80 -17.33
N PRO A 145 41.73 23.05 -17.84
CA PRO A 145 40.94 23.42 -19.01
C PRO A 145 41.16 22.45 -20.18
N VAL A 146 40.08 21.92 -20.74
CA VAL A 146 40.12 20.92 -21.81
C VAL A 146 40.09 21.63 -23.15
N ARG A 147 41.10 21.38 -23.99
CA ARG A 147 41.14 21.91 -25.36
C ARG A 147 40.02 21.28 -26.18
N VAL A 148 39.27 22.11 -26.89
CA VAL A 148 38.14 21.69 -27.74
C VAL A 148 38.37 22.15 -29.18
N ASN A 149 37.96 21.32 -30.13
CA ASN A 149 37.94 21.70 -31.55
C ASN A 149 36.55 22.17 -31.92
N LEU A 150 36.43 23.41 -32.38
CA LEU A 150 35.16 24.07 -32.68
C LEU A 150 35.11 24.43 -34.17
N PRO A 151 34.77 23.47 -35.04
CA PRO A 151 34.59 23.76 -36.47
C PRO A 151 33.43 24.74 -36.67
N GLY A 152 33.58 25.64 -37.62
CA GLY A 152 32.54 26.61 -37.96
C GLY A 152 31.24 25.97 -38.43
N ASP A 153 30.13 26.66 -38.13
CA ASP A 153 28.77 26.29 -38.49
C ASP A 153 28.33 24.90 -38.01
N LYS A 154 28.89 24.45 -36.87
CA LYS A 154 28.59 23.16 -36.26
C LYS A 154 28.37 23.29 -34.76
N ILE A 155 27.63 22.32 -34.22
CA ILE A 155 27.46 22.11 -32.79
C ILE A 155 28.45 21.03 -32.34
N THR A 156 29.33 21.37 -31.40
CA THR A 156 30.27 20.45 -30.75
C THR A 156 29.75 20.08 -29.37
N LYS A 157 29.60 18.78 -29.11
CA LYS A 157 29.23 18.22 -27.80
C LYS A 157 30.49 17.79 -27.05
N VAL A 158 30.67 18.27 -25.82
CA VAL A 158 31.82 17.95 -24.97
C VAL A 158 31.31 17.43 -23.63
N THR A 159 31.63 16.18 -23.30
CA THR A 159 31.23 15.56 -22.02
C THR A 159 32.43 15.44 -21.09
N LEU A 160 32.29 16.00 -19.89
CA LEU A 160 33.31 16.08 -18.86
C LEU A 160 32.83 15.28 -17.65
N GLY A 161 33.36 14.06 -17.51
CA GLY A 161 33.00 13.14 -16.45
C GLY A 161 34.03 13.05 -15.34
N ARG A 162 33.67 12.31 -14.28
CA ARG A 162 34.53 12.02 -13.12
C ARG A 162 34.92 13.26 -12.32
N LEU A 163 34.06 14.27 -12.30
CA LEU A 163 34.33 15.57 -11.65
C LEU A 163 33.90 15.57 -10.19
N HIS A 164 34.61 16.31 -9.34
CA HIS A 164 34.32 16.48 -7.92
C HIS A 164 34.61 17.93 -7.49
N PHE A 165 33.84 18.47 -6.55
CA PHE A 165 34.26 19.70 -5.86
C PHE A 165 35.42 19.39 -4.90
N SER A 166 36.44 20.25 -4.85
CA SER A 166 37.58 20.10 -3.93
C SER A 166 37.22 20.36 -2.46
N GLU A 167 36.13 21.09 -2.22
CA GLU A 167 35.66 21.51 -0.90
C GLU A 167 34.22 21.08 -0.65
N THR A 168 33.83 21.05 0.63
CA THR A 168 32.42 20.94 1.03
C THR A 168 31.87 22.32 1.34
N THR A 169 30.58 22.53 1.13
CA THR A 169 29.90 23.73 1.62
C THR A 169 29.95 23.78 3.16
N ALA A 170 30.07 24.98 3.73
CA ALA A 170 30.05 25.15 5.18
C ALA A 170 28.63 25.00 5.74
N ASN A 171 28.53 24.70 7.03
CA ASN A 171 27.27 24.63 7.79
C ASN A 171 26.27 23.55 7.34
N ASN A 172 26.75 22.49 6.69
CA ASN A 172 25.94 21.34 6.24
C ASN A 172 25.19 20.56 7.34
N MET A 173 25.50 20.80 8.62
CA MET A 173 24.89 20.08 9.74
C MET A 173 23.53 20.69 10.11
N ARG A 174 22.48 19.85 10.16
CA ARG A 174 21.12 20.25 10.56
C ARG A 174 21.09 20.84 11.99
N LYS A 175 20.12 21.73 12.23
CA LYS A 175 19.83 22.30 13.56
C LYS A 175 18.38 21.95 13.91
N LYS A 176 18.18 21.10 14.93
CA LYS A 176 16.85 20.62 15.37
C LYS A 176 16.04 19.97 14.22
N GLY A 177 16.65 19.07 13.45
CA GLY A 177 16.02 18.39 12.29
C GLY A 177 15.86 19.27 11.04
N LYS A 178 15.97 20.60 11.16
CA LYS A 178 15.84 21.55 10.04
C LYS A 178 17.18 21.87 9.39
N PRO A 179 17.19 22.32 8.12
CA PRO A 179 18.39 22.86 7.49
C PRO A 179 19.01 23.95 8.35
N ASN A 180 20.33 24.05 8.32
CA ASN A 180 21.04 25.09 9.06
C ASN A 180 20.65 26.47 8.49
N PRO A 181 20.17 27.42 9.32
CA PRO A 181 19.86 28.77 8.84
C PRO A 181 21.05 29.46 8.16
N ASP A 182 22.27 29.11 8.56
CA ASP A 182 23.51 29.67 8.03
C ASP A 182 24.15 28.79 6.93
N GLN A 183 23.38 27.89 6.30
CA GLN A 183 23.84 27.02 5.23
C GLN A 183 24.55 27.83 4.13
N ARG A 184 25.75 27.38 3.72
CA ARG A 184 26.50 27.98 2.60
C ARG A 184 26.32 27.17 1.32
N TYR A 185 26.52 27.82 0.19
CA TYR A 185 26.27 27.23 -1.12
C TYR A 185 27.41 27.52 -2.07
N PHE A 186 27.63 26.62 -3.02
CA PHE A 186 28.43 26.88 -4.19
C PHE A 186 27.53 27.11 -5.40
N LYS A 187 28.08 27.75 -6.43
CA LYS A 187 27.55 27.71 -7.80
C LYS A 187 28.64 27.17 -8.71
N MET A 188 28.26 26.41 -9.73
CA MET A 188 29.19 25.89 -10.71
C MET A 188 29.21 26.79 -11.93
N VAL A 189 30.39 27.22 -12.36
CA VAL A 189 30.59 28.00 -13.59
C VAL A 189 31.24 27.10 -14.64
N VAL A 190 30.67 27.12 -15.84
CA VAL A 190 31.16 26.38 -17.01
C VAL A 190 31.38 27.39 -18.13
N GLY A 191 32.64 27.59 -18.51
CA GLY A 191 33.03 28.65 -19.43
C GLY A 191 33.84 28.15 -20.61
N LEU A 192 33.63 28.80 -21.76
CA LEU A 192 34.43 28.68 -22.97
C LEU A 192 35.41 29.84 -23.08
N TYR A 193 36.67 29.52 -23.33
CA TYR A 193 37.77 30.47 -23.42
C TYR A 193 38.52 30.32 -24.75
N ALA A 194 39.00 31.44 -25.28
CA ALA A 194 40.03 31.46 -26.32
C ALA A 194 41.40 31.69 -25.68
N THR A 195 42.40 30.93 -26.09
CA THR A 195 43.79 31.14 -25.70
C THR A 195 44.53 31.92 -26.79
N VAL A 196 45.25 32.95 -26.37
CA VAL A 196 46.09 33.82 -27.21
C VAL A 196 47.35 34.16 -26.44
N LYS A 197 48.54 33.84 -26.96
CA LYS A 197 49.83 34.17 -26.32
C LYS A 197 49.87 33.77 -24.84
N GLU A 198 49.41 32.55 -24.54
CA GLU A 198 49.29 31.99 -23.18
C GLU A 198 48.23 32.63 -22.26
N GLU A 199 47.60 33.74 -22.65
CA GLU A 199 46.47 34.34 -21.93
C GLU A 199 45.12 33.74 -22.38
N ARG A 200 44.16 33.70 -21.46
CA ARG A 200 42.82 33.14 -21.69
C ARG A 200 41.76 34.23 -21.64
N PHE A 201 40.99 34.35 -22.71
CA PHE A 201 39.91 35.31 -22.87
C PHE A 201 38.56 34.60 -22.79
N LEU A 202 37.68 35.03 -21.90
CA LEU A 202 36.34 34.45 -21.72
C LEU A 202 35.45 34.81 -22.92
N LEU A 203 34.83 33.82 -23.54
CA LEU A 203 33.92 34.01 -24.69
C LEU A 203 32.45 33.90 -24.30
N VAL A 204 32.12 32.91 -23.49
CA VAL A 204 30.78 32.64 -22.97
C VAL A 204 30.89 31.76 -21.74
N ALA A 205 30.04 31.96 -20.74
CA ALA A 205 29.95 31.07 -19.58
C ALA A 205 28.55 31.05 -18.99
N ASN A 206 28.17 29.90 -18.45
CA ASN A 206 26.95 29.74 -17.67
C ASN A 206 27.29 29.41 -16.21
N VAL A 207 26.42 29.82 -15.29
CA VAL A 207 26.51 29.55 -13.86
C VAL A 207 25.24 28.86 -13.37
N SER A 208 25.39 27.82 -12.55
CA SER A 208 24.27 27.06 -12.02
C SER A 208 23.52 27.83 -10.91
N GLU A 209 22.35 27.33 -10.56
CA GLU A 209 21.72 27.62 -9.27
C GLU A 209 22.55 27.11 -8.06
N ARG A 210 22.04 27.33 -6.86
CA ARG A 210 22.74 27.03 -5.60
C ARG A 210 22.88 25.52 -5.37
N ILE A 211 24.09 25.09 -5.01
CA ILE A 211 24.45 23.69 -4.78
C ILE A 211 25.03 23.54 -3.36
N ILE A 212 24.58 22.52 -2.64
CA ILE A 212 25.16 22.04 -1.38
C ILE A 212 26.11 20.88 -1.69
N VAL A 213 27.34 20.96 -1.19
CA VAL A 213 28.34 19.90 -1.35
C VAL A 213 28.63 19.24 0.00
N ARG A 214 28.17 18.00 0.18
CA ARG A 214 28.32 17.23 1.43
C ARG A 214 29.49 16.24 1.37
N ALA A 215 30.04 15.88 2.54
CA ALA A 215 31.18 14.97 2.63
C ALA A 215 30.79 13.47 2.52
N SER A 216 29.64 13.10 3.06
CA SER A 216 29.19 11.70 3.25
C SER A 216 27.92 11.40 2.46
N ASN A 217 27.77 10.15 2.02
CA ASN A 217 26.61 9.65 1.29
C ASN A 217 25.26 10.01 1.97
N PRO A 218 24.17 10.12 1.19
CA PRO A 218 22.85 10.59 1.63
C PRO A 218 22.36 9.93 2.93
N GLY A 219 22.57 8.61 3.08
CA GLY A 219 22.11 7.85 4.24
C GLY A 219 22.69 8.22 5.61
N GLN A 220 23.68 9.12 5.69
CA GLN A 220 24.17 9.62 7.00
C GLN A 220 23.46 10.90 7.45
N PHE A 221 22.79 11.63 6.55
CA PHE A 221 22.07 12.87 6.85
C PHE A 221 20.59 12.82 6.46
N GLU A 222 20.17 11.78 5.74
CA GLU A 222 18.78 11.42 5.44
C GLU A 222 18.23 10.39 6.44
N ASN A 223 18.81 10.27 7.64
CA ASN A 223 18.17 9.49 8.71
C ASN A 223 16.99 10.22 9.40
N ASP A 224 16.49 11.30 8.78
CA ASP A 224 15.16 11.85 9.05
C ASP A 224 14.18 11.52 7.90
N SER A 225 14.52 10.57 7.01
CA SER A 225 13.48 9.93 6.24
C SER A 225 12.76 8.97 7.18
N ASP A 226 11.58 9.37 7.62
CA ASP A 226 10.48 8.49 8.04
C ASP A 226 10.17 7.48 6.92
N VAL A 227 11.14 6.63 6.55
CA VAL A 227 10.87 5.47 5.70
C VAL A 227 10.19 4.49 6.61
N LEU A 228 8.86 4.65 6.72
CA LEU A 228 7.97 3.76 7.45
C LEU A 228 8.25 2.31 7.04
N TRP A 229 8.53 2.05 5.76
CA TRP A 229 8.65 0.71 5.17
C TRP A 229 10.08 0.34 4.79
N GLN A 230 10.67 -0.62 5.49
CA GLN A 230 12.06 -1.07 5.32
C GLN A 230 12.10 -2.56 4.93
N ARG A 231 13.18 -3.01 4.28
CA ARG A 231 13.34 -4.45 3.98
C ARG A 231 13.48 -5.24 5.29
N GLY A 232 12.64 -6.25 5.48
CA GLY A 232 12.69 -7.11 6.66
C GLY A 232 13.80 -8.16 6.57
N GLN A 233 13.97 -8.92 7.66
CA GLN A 233 14.99 -9.97 7.75
C GLN A 233 14.71 -11.18 6.86
N ASN A 234 13.45 -11.38 6.46
CA ASN A 234 13.05 -12.46 5.57
C ASN A 234 13.17 -12.02 4.10
N PRO A 235 13.51 -12.93 3.17
CA PRO A 235 13.45 -12.64 1.73
C PRO A 235 12.07 -12.09 1.35
N GLU A 236 12.04 -11.10 0.45
CA GLU A 236 10.80 -10.43 -0.02
C GLU A 236 9.91 -9.79 1.07
N SER A 237 10.43 -9.59 2.29
CA SER A 237 9.67 -8.92 3.34
C SER A 237 9.91 -7.42 3.36
N VAL A 238 8.84 -6.66 3.60
CA VAL A 238 8.86 -5.22 3.89
C VAL A 238 8.18 -5.04 5.25
N VAL A 239 8.82 -4.26 6.12
CA VAL A 239 8.43 -4.08 7.52
C VAL A 239 8.19 -2.61 7.77
N CYS A 240 7.07 -2.32 8.44
CA CYS A 240 6.83 -1.01 9.01
C CYS A 240 6.75 -1.08 10.53
N HIS A 241 7.55 -0.24 11.19
CA HIS A 241 7.58 -0.12 12.63
C HIS A 241 6.82 1.14 13.04
N GLY A 242 5.71 0.97 13.77
CA GLY A 242 4.85 2.07 14.20
C GLY A 242 3.37 1.75 13.99
N ARG A 243 2.52 2.76 14.18
CA ARG A 243 1.08 2.67 13.87
C ARG A 243 0.82 3.20 12.46
N ILE A 244 -0.01 2.49 11.71
CA ILE A 244 -0.32 2.83 10.32
C ILE A 244 -1.79 3.26 10.25
N GLY A 245 -2.02 4.50 9.88
CA GLY A 245 -3.35 5.02 9.55
C GLY A 245 -3.54 5.08 8.04
N ILE A 246 -4.57 4.41 7.53
CA ILE A 246 -5.05 4.58 6.15
C ILE A 246 -6.29 5.47 6.21
N ASN A 247 -6.22 6.65 5.59
CA ASN A 247 -7.25 7.70 5.63
C ASN A 247 -7.57 8.21 7.05
N THR A 248 -6.61 8.13 7.97
CA THR A 248 -6.72 8.68 9.33
C THR A 248 -5.37 9.18 9.81
N ASP A 249 -5.36 10.35 10.45
CA ASP A 249 -4.15 10.98 10.99
C ASP A 249 -3.88 10.59 12.46
N SER A 250 -4.80 9.85 13.09
CA SER A 250 -4.71 9.47 14.51
C SER A 250 -5.02 7.99 14.74
N PRO A 251 -4.16 7.06 14.24
CA PRO A 251 -4.35 5.63 14.50
C PRO A 251 -4.09 5.29 15.98
N ASP A 252 -5.08 4.68 16.62
CA ASP A 252 -5.02 4.19 17.99
C ASP A 252 -4.50 2.75 18.10
N GLU A 253 -4.60 1.98 17.02
CA GLU A 253 -4.07 0.62 16.88
C GLU A 253 -2.89 0.54 15.89
N ALA A 254 -2.25 -0.64 15.80
CA ALA A 254 -1.11 -0.86 14.91
C ALA A 254 -1.44 -0.63 13.42
N LEU A 255 -2.67 -0.94 13.01
CA LEU A 255 -3.22 -0.65 11.69
C LEU A 255 -4.68 -0.20 11.84
N VAL A 256 -4.98 1.01 11.39
CA VAL A 256 -6.34 1.56 11.36
C VAL A 256 -6.68 1.96 9.94
N VAL A 257 -7.81 1.48 9.43
CA VAL A 257 -8.30 1.81 8.09
C VAL A 257 -9.62 2.53 8.23
N CYS A 258 -9.65 3.82 7.85
CA CYS A 258 -10.87 4.58 7.68
C CYS A 258 -11.38 4.38 6.24
N GLY A 259 -12.09 3.28 6.04
CA GLY A 259 -12.57 2.84 4.72
C GLY A 259 -12.72 1.33 4.62
N ASN A 260 -13.03 0.86 3.42
CA ASN A 260 -13.21 -0.57 3.15
C ASN A 260 -11.87 -1.31 3.01
N ALA A 261 -11.72 -2.42 3.71
CA ALA A 261 -10.62 -3.37 3.53
C ALA A 261 -11.12 -4.63 2.82
N LYS A 262 -10.52 -4.99 1.68
CA LYS A 262 -10.81 -6.24 0.98
C LYS A 262 -9.75 -7.29 1.30
N ILE A 263 -10.17 -8.40 1.90
CA ILE A 263 -9.30 -9.51 2.29
C ILE A 263 -9.74 -10.73 1.47
N MET A 264 -8.86 -11.23 0.61
CA MET A 264 -9.12 -12.43 -0.21
C MET A 264 -8.65 -13.74 0.46
N GLY A 265 -8.17 -13.65 1.71
CA GLY A 265 -7.68 -14.77 2.51
C GLY A 265 -8.19 -14.69 3.94
N ASN A 266 -7.38 -15.13 4.91
CA ASN A 266 -7.80 -15.22 6.32
C ASN A 266 -7.09 -14.20 7.21
N VAL A 267 -7.81 -13.69 8.21
CA VAL A 267 -7.23 -12.99 9.37
C VAL A 267 -7.00 -14.03 10.48
N MET A 268 -5.80 -14.07 11.04
CA MET A 268 -5.42 -15.08 12.02
C MET A 268 -5.48 -14.52 13.43
N HIS A 269 -6.16 -15.23 14.34
CA HIS A 269 -6.33 -14.85 15.74
C HIS A 269 -5.63 -15.88 16.65
N PRO A 270 -4.75 -15.46 17.58
CA PRO A 270 -4.05 -16.39 18.45
C PRO A 270 -5.00 -17.00 19.50
N SER A 271 -5.02 -18.34 19.62
CA SER A 271 -5.93 -19.05 20.54
C SER A 271 -5.29 -20.26 21.25
N ASP A 272 -3.96 -20.35 21.30
CA ASP A 272 -3.22 -21.46 21.93
C ASP A 272 -3.43 -21.47 23.46
N ARG A 273 -3.71 -22.65 24.03
CA ARG A 273 -3.91 -22.83 25.49
C ARG A 273 -2.70 -22.37 26.31
N ARG A 274 -1.48 -22.53 25.81
CA ARG A 274 -0.24 -22.16 26.52
C ARG A 274 -0.08 -20.65 26.69
N ALA A 275 -0.76 -19.85 25.88
CA ALA A 275 -0.79 -18.40 25.97
C ALA A 275 -1.92 -17.88 26.90
N LYS A 276 -2.72 -18.77 27.50
CA LYS A 276 -3.91 -18.42 28.29
C LYS A 276 -3.76 -18.84 29.76
N GLN A 277 -4.29 -18.03 30.66
CA GLN A 277 -4.37 -18.28 32.10
C GLN A 277 -5.80 -17.99 32.59
N ASN A 278 -6.17 -18.52 33.77
CA ASN A 278 -7.51 -18.35 34.35
C ASN A 278 -8.65 -18.79 33.41
N ILE A 279 -8.49 -19.93 32.74
CA ILE A 279 -9.48 -20.47 31.80
C ILE A 279 -10.69 -20.99 32.59
N GLN A 280 -11.85 -20.39 32.35
CA GLN A 280 -13.14 -20.75 32.94
C GLN A 280 -14.18 -20.92 31.84
N GLU A 281 -15.10 -21.87 32.02
CA GLU A 281 -16.24 -22.00 31.12
C GLU A 281 -17.25 -20.88 31.40
N VAL A 282 -17.83 -20.33 30.33
CA VAL A 282 -18.85 -19.28 30.38
C VAL A 282 -20.25 -19.85 30.61
N ASP A 283 -21.13 -19.11 31.28
CA ASP A 283 -22.51 -19.53 31.54
C ASP A 283 -23.41 -19.29 30.33
N SER A 284 -23.67 -20.36 29.57
CA SER A 284 -24.48 -20.33 28.36
C SER A 284 -25.92 -19.82 28.57
N THR A 285 -26.46 -19.88 29.78
CA THR A 285 -27.80 -19.34 30.12
C THR A 285 -27.83 -17.82 30.06
N GLU A 286 -26.82 -17.17 30.64
CA GLU A 286 -26.70 -15.72 30.63
C GLU A 286 -26.32 -15.21 29.22
N GLN A 287 -25.52 -15.97 28.47
CA GLN A 287 -25.23 -15.65 27.07
C GLN A 287 -26.52 -15.64 26.23
N LEU A 288 -27.36 -16.68 26.36
CA LEU A 288 -28.67 -16.73 25.69
C LEU A 288 -29.56 -15.56 26.07
N LYS A 289 -29.61 -15.21 27.36
CA LYS A 289 -30.43 -14.09 27.84
C LYS A 289 -30.01 -12.75 27.23
N ARG A 290 -28.69 -12.47 27.17
CA ARG A 290 -28.17 -11.23 26.56
C ARG A 290 -28.46 -11.18 25.06
N ILE A 291 -28.20 -12.27 24.34
CA ILE A 291 -28.46 -12.35 22.90
C ILE A 291 -29.95 -12.21 22.58
N ALA A 292 -30.83 -12.86 23.36
CA ALA A 292 -32.28 -12.76 23.17
C ALA A 292 -32.84 -11.34 23.40
N GLN A 293 -32.13 -10.51 24.17
CA GLN A 293 -32.48 -9.11 24.42
C GLN A 293 -31.85 -8.15 23.41
N MET A 294 -30.89 -8.60 22.59
CA MET A 294 -30.20 -7.76 21.63
C MET A 294 -31.10 -7.49 20.43
N ARG A 295 -31.30 -6.20 20.13
CA ARG A 295 -32.16 -5.77 19.03
C ARG A 295 -31.38 -5.65 17.74
N ILE A 296 -31.87 -6.34 16.70
CA ILE A 296 -31.38 -6.20 15.32
C ILE A 296 -32.24 -5.14 14.62
N VAL A 297 -31.60 -4.21 13.93
CA VAL A 297 -32.24 -3.06 13.27
C VAL A 297 -31.70 -2.88 11.85
N GLU A 298 -32.51 -2.28 10.98
CA GLU A 298 -32.05 -1.74 9.70
C GLU A 298 -31.87 -0.23 9.84
N TYR A 299 -30.81 0.32 9.25
CA TYR A 299 -30.54 1.75 9.31
C TYR A 299 -29.85 2.23 8.04
N ASP A 300 -30.00 3.54 7.79
CA ASP A 300 -29.22 4.25 6.81
C ASP A 300 -28.15 5.11 7.51
N TYR A 301 -26.90 5.01 7.09
CA TYR A 301 -25.87 5.93 7.54
C TYR A 301 -26.17 7.34 7.04
N LYS A 302 -25.97 8.32 7.92
CA LYS A 302 -25.99 9.74 7.54
C LYS A 302 -24.98 9.98 6.41
N PRO A 303 -25.33 10.66 5.30
CA PRO A 303 -24.44 10.85 4.15
C PRO A 303 -23.09 11.47 4.52
N GLU A 304 -23.09 12.47 5.40
CA GLU A 304 -21.90 13.15 5.90
C GLU A 304 -20.94 12.24 6.69
N PHE A 305 -21.49 11.23 7.37
CA PHE A 305 -20.73 10.24 8.11
C PHE A 305 -20.21 9.14 7.18
N ALA A 306 -21.08 8.61 6.31
CA ALA A 306 -20.72 7.59 5.32
C ALA A 306 -19.57 8.06 4.42
N SER A 307 -19.64 9.30 3.95
CA SER A 307 -18.57 9.92 3.15
C SER A 307 -17.25 10.05 3.91
N ARG A 308 -17.29 10.41 5.20
CA ARG A 308 -16.07 10.49 6.04
C ARG A 308 -15.43 9.12 6.25
N MET A 309 -16.25 8.08 6.39
CA MET A 309 -15.81 6.71 6.69
C MET A 309 -15.53 5.86 5.46
N GLY A 310 -15.74 6.39 4.25
CA GLY A 310 -15.56 5.62 3.01
C GLY A 310 -16.56 4.45 2.88
N ILE A 311 -17.78 4.63 3.40
CA ILE A 311 -18.84 3.63 3.34
C ILE A 311 -19.61 3.81 2.03
N ASP A 312 -19.55 2.79 1.15
CA ASP A 312 -20.21 2.83 -0.17
C ASP A 312 -21.71 2.46 -0.07
N GLN A 313 -22.04 1.47 0.76
CA GLN A 313 -23.43 1.03 1.00
C GLN A 313 -24.03 1.80 2.17
N HIS A 314 -25.06 2.60 1.90
CA HIS A 314 -25.66 3.47 2.90
C HIS A 314 -26.64 2.73 3.81
N HIS A 315 -27.22 1.61 3.35
CA HIS A 315 -28.20 0.81 4.07
C HIS A 315 -27.58 -0.50 4.60
N GLU A 316 -27.74 -0.79 5.90
CA GLU A 316 -27.21 -2.00 6.54
C GLU A 316 -28.19 -2.54 7.60
N THR A 317 -28.18 -3.86 7.80
CA THR A 317 -28.80 -4.52 8.96
C THR A 317 -27.74 -4.75 10.03
N GLY A 318 -27.97 -4.26 11.24
CA GLY A 318 -26.99 -4.34 12.31
C GLY A 318 -27.59 -4.14 13.70
N ILE A 319 -26.77 -3.58 14.58
CA ILE A 319 -27.04 -3.40 16.01
C ILE A 319 -26.62 -2.01 16.45
N ILE A 320 -27.27 -1.49 17.50
CA ILE A 320 -26.94 -0.18 18.05
C ILE A 320 -25.91 -0.35 19.17
N ALA A 321 -24.75 0.30 19.03
CA ALA A 321 -23.63 0.15 19.97
C ALA A 321 -24.00 0.54 21.41
N GLN A 322 -24.85 1.55 21.60
CA GLN A 322 -25.32 2.01 22.90
C GLN A 322 -26.18 0.94 23.59
N GLU A 323 -27.07 0.26 22.86
CA GLU A 323 -27.90 -0.82 23.38
C GLU A 323 -27.06 -2.05 23.73
N VAL A 324 -26.08 -2.38 22.87
CA VAL A 324 -25.14 -3.48 23.14
C VAL A 324 -24.32 -3.19 24.40
N ARG A 325 -23.92 -1.94 24.65
CA ARG A 325 -23.14 -1.57 25.83
C ARG A 325 -23.89 -1.85 27.14
N GLU A 326 -25.23 -1.75 27.15
CA GLU A 326 -26.04 -2.06 28.34
C GLU A 326 -26.07 -3.57 28.65
N LEU A 327 -26.08 -4.40 27.59
CA LEU A 327 -26.18 -5.86 27.70
C LEU A 327 -24.81 -6.55 27.83
N LEU A 328 -23.83 -6.08 27.06
CA LEU A 328 -22.49 -6.63 26.90
C LEU A 328 -21.45 -5.50 26.79
N PRO A 329 -21.11 -4.84 27.91
CA PRO A 329 -20.21 -3.68 27.90
C PRO A 329 -18.84 -3.97 27.29
N SER A 330 -18.31 -5.19 27.46
CA SER A 330 -16.99 -5.58 26.97
C SER A 330 -16.90 -5.63 25.45
N ALA A 331 -18.03 -5.78 24.74
CA ALA A 331 -18.07 -5.81 23.28
C ALA A 331 -18.14 -4.41 22.65
N VAL A 332 -18.08 -3.33 23.45
CA VAL A 332 -18.17 -1.95 22.95
C VAL A 332 -16.93 -1.17 23.36
N ARG A 333 -16.28 -0.53 22.39
CA ARG A 333 -15.10 0.32 22.61
C ARG A 333 -15.42 1.78 22.29
N GLU A 334 -14.84 2.68 23.07
CA GLU A 334 -14.89 4.12 22.82
C GLU A 334 -13.71 4.53 21.93
N MET A 335 -14.00 5.21 20.82
CA MET A 335 -13.01 5.60 19.80
C MET A 335 -12.70 7.11 19.82
N GLY A 336 -13.19 7.83 20.83
CA GLY A 336 -13.12 9.29 20.89
C GLY A 336 -14.06 9.98 19.90
N ASP A 337 -13.74 11.21 19.54
CA ASP A 337 -14.65 12.03 18.76
C ASP A 337 -14.42 11.93 17.25
N ILE A 338 -15.51 11.95 16.48
CA ILE A 338 -15.48 11.87 15.01
C ILE A 338 -16.00 13.16 14.41
N THR A 339 -15.22 13.77 13.51
CA THR A 339 -15.65 14.95 12.74
C THR A 339 -16.05 14.51 11.33
N CYS A 340 -17.31 14.76 10.97
CA CYS A 340 -17.88 14.48 9.65
C CYS A 340 -17.44 15.52 8.61
N VAL A 341 -17.69 15.25 7.33
CA VAL A 341 -17.26 16.15 6.22
C VAL A 341 -17.93 17.53 6.26
N ASN A 342 -19.12 17.64 6.87
CA ASN A 342 -19.86 18.88 7.06
C ASN A 342 -19.40 19.68 8.30
N GLY A 343 -18.41 19.17 9.05
CA GLY A 343 -17.92 19.77 10.30
C GLY A 343 -18.73 19.38 11.54
N GLU A 344 -19.81 18.61 11.41
CA GLU A 344 -20.51 18.05 12.56
C GLU A 344 -19.63 17.05 13.31
N LYS A 345 -19.74 17.07 14.64
CA LYS A 345 -18.93 16.25 15.52
C LYS A 345 -19.82 15.26 16.27
N ILE A 346 -19.41 13.99 16.26
CA ILE A 346 -19.99 12.92 17.07
C ILE A 346 -19.02 12.66 18.21
N ASP A 347 -19.39 13.09 19.41
CA ASP A 347 -18.54 12.90 20.58
C ASP A 347 -18.61 11.45 21.09
N ASN A 348 -17.48 10.93 21.58
CA ASN A 348 -17.36 9.58 22.17
C ASN A 348 -18.01 8.48 21.30
N PHE A 349 -17.60 8.40 20.03
CA PHE A 349 -18.09 7.40 19.10
C PHE A 349 -17.82 5.98 19.61
N LEU A 350 -18.82 5.11 19.50
CA LEU A 350 -18.77 3.73 19.97
C LEU A 350 -18.63 2.77 18.80
N MET A 351 -17.69 1.83 18.93
CA MET A 351 -17.49 0.75 17.97
C MET A 351 -17.78 -0.59 18.64
N VAL A 352 -18.36 -1.52 17.89
CA VAL A 352 -18.75 -2.84 18.39
C VAL A 352 -17.77 -3.91 17.91
N ASP A 353 -17.30 -4.73 18.84
CA ASP A 353 -16.54 -5.94 18.58
C ASP A 353 -17.48 -7.08 18.16
N LYS A 354 -17.66 -7.24 16.84
CA LYS A 354 -18.55 -8.26 16.27
C LYS A 354 -18.06 -9.70 16.57
N GLU A 355 -16.76 -9.92 16.79
CA GLU A 355 -16.22 -11.25 17.13
C GLU A 355 -16.65 -11.68 18.54
N GLN A 356 -16.67 -10.74 19.49
CA GLN A 356 -17.15 -11.03 20.84
C GLN A 356 -18.65 -11.39 20.86
N ILE A 357 -19.48 -10.66 20.11
CA ILE A 357 -20.91 -10.96 19.99
C ILE A 357 -21.12 -12.32 19.33
N PHE A 358 -20.31 -12.65 18.33
CA PHE A 358 -20.34 -13.97 17.71
C PHE A 358 -20.08 -15.10 18.72
N MET A 359 -19.10 -14.93 19.61
CA MET A 359 -18.83 -15.93 20.66
C MET A 359 -19.96 -16.02 21.71
N GLU A 360 -20.66 -14.93 21.99
CA GLU A 360 -21.89 -14.93 22.79
C GLU A 360 -23.03 -15.69 22.11
N ASN A 361 -23.19 -15.51 20.79
CA ASN A 361 -24.15 -16.26 19.98
C ASN A 361 -23.85 -17.76 19.99
N VAL A 362 -22.59 -18.18 19.88
CA VAL A 362 -22.19 -19.60 19.97
C VAL A 362 -22.63 -20.19 21.32
N GLY A 363 -22.42 -19.45 22.42
CA GLY A 363 -22.87 -19.82 23.75
C GLY A 363 -24.40 -19.94 23.85
N ALA A 364 -25.12 -18.97 23.29
CA ALA A 364 -26.58 -18.96 23.24
C ALA A 364 -27.13 -20.16 22.48
N VAL A 365 -26.56 -20.49 21.31
CA VAL A 365 -26.95 -21.67 20.53
C VAL A 365 -26.68 -22.96 21.32
N LYS A 366 -25.52 -23.08 21.98
CA LYS A 366 -25.21 -24.22 22.87
C LYS A 366 -26.28 -24.38 23.97
N GLN A 367 -26.78 -23.28 24.53
CA GLN A 367 -27.86 -23.32 25.51
C GLN A 367 -29.20 -23.74 24.90
N LEU A 368 -29.54 -23.24 23.71
CA LEU A 368 -30.76 -23.63 23.01
C LEU A 368 -30.77 -25.12 22.67
N CYS A 369 -29.64 -25.69 22.27
CA CYS A 369 -29.50 -27.14 22.07
C CYS A 369 -29.81 -27.90 23.37
N LYS A 370 -29.19 -27.52 24.50
CA LYS A 370 -29.45 -28.14 25.81
C LYS A 370 -30.93 -28.10 26.20
N LEU A 371 -31.61 -26.97 25.97
CA LEU A 371 -33.04 -26.83 26.28
C LEU A 371 -33.91 -27.68 25.35
N THR A 372 -33.55 -27.77 24.07
CA THR A 372 -34.22 -28.62 23.10
C THR A 372 -34.10 -30.09 23.47
N ASP A 373 -32.90 -30.57 23.82
CA ASP A 373 -32.65 -31.94 24.27
C ASP A 373 -33.47 -32.28 25.53
N ASN A 374 -33.56 -31.32 26.46
CA ASN A 374 -34.37 -31.49 27.66
C ASN A 374 -35.87 -31.61 27.34
N LEU A 375 -36.38 -30.77 26.45
CA LEU A 375 -37.77 -30.81 26.02
C LEU A 375 -38.07 -32.11 25.28
N GLU A 376 -37.18 -32.57 24.40
CA GLU A 376 -37.32 -33.84 23.69
C GLU A 376 -37.40 -35.02 24.66
N THR A 377 -36.50 -35.08 25.64
CA THR A 377 -36.51 -36.13 26.68
C THR A 377 -37.84 -36.12 27.43
N ARG A 378 -38.34 -34.93 27.80
CA ARG A 378 -39.64 -34.79 28.49
C ARG A 378 -40.82 -35.21 27.61
N ILE A 379 -40.77 -34.93 26.32
CA ILE A 379 -41.80 -35.37 25.37
C ILE A 379 -41.80 -36.90 25.28
N GLN A 380 -40.64 -37.53 25.12
CA GLN A 380 -40.51 -38.99 25.08
C GLN A 380 -41.04 -39.64 26.37
N GLU A 381 -40.72 -39.09 27.54
CA GLU A 381 -41.27 -39.56 28.81
C GLU A 381 -42.79 -39.46 28.85
N LEU A 382 -43.35 -38.31 28.44
CA LEU A 382 -44.79 -38.08 28.39
C LEU A 382 -45.50 -39.03 27.41
N GLU A 383 -44.90 -39.34 26.27
CA GLU A 383 -45.41 -40.30 25.30
C GLU A 383 -45.44 -41.73 25.85
N VAL A 384 -44.38 -42.14 26.56
CA VAL A 384 -44.34 -43.43 27.26
C VAL A 384 -45.45 -43.51 28.31
N TRP A 385 -45.63 -42.45 29.10
CA TRP A 385 -46.70 -42.37 30.11
C TRP A 385 -48.09 -42.40 29.50
N ASN A 386 -48.34 -41.65 28.42
CA ASN A 386 -49.60 -41.67 27.69
C ASN A 386 -49.90 -43.07 27.13
N THR A 387 -48.90 -43.76 26.60
CA THR A 387 -49.03 -45.14 26.10
C THR A 387 -49.37 -46.11 27.22
N ARG A 388 -48.73 -45.99 28.39
CA ARG A 388 -49.04 -46.79 29.58
C ARG A 388 -50.46 -46.53 30.09
N LEU A 389 -50.87 -45.26 30.13
CA LEU A 389 -52.21 -44.85 30.55
C LEU A 389 -53.30 -45.37 29.60
N ALA A 390 -53.06 -45.32 28.28
CA ALA A 390 -53.96 -45.88 27.28
C ALA A 390 -54.14 -47.40 27.43
N LYS A 391 -53.05 -48.14 27.76
CA LYS A 391 -53.11 -49.58 28.08
C LYS A 391 -53.94 -49.84 29.34
N LEU A 392 -53.79 -49.04 30.39
CA LEU A 392 -54.58 -49.16 31.62
C LEU A 392 -56.07 -48.84 31.38
N LYS A 393 -56.39 -47.84 30.56
CA LYS A 393 -57.79 -47.55 30.17
C LYS A 393 -58.44 -48.70 29.40
N ARG A 394 -57.69 -49.41 28.55
CA ARG A 394 -58.17 -50.63 27.86
C ARG A 394 -58.42 -51.78 28.84
N LEU A 395 -57.57 -51.94 29.85
CA LEU A 395 -57.74 -52.96 30.89
C LEU A 395 -58.89 -52.64 31.87
N GLY A 396 -59.25 -51.36 32.02
CA GLY A 396 -60.42 -50.90 32.78
C GLY A 396 -61.76 -51.07 32.06
N SER A 397 -61.78 -51.49 30.79
CA SER A 397 -63.01 -51.70 30.00
C SER A 397 -63.50 -53.15 30.04
N MET A 398 -63.54 -53.74 31.24
CA MET A 398 -64.28 -54.97 31.54
C MET A 398 -65.16 -54.75 32.77
N ARG A 399 -66.16 -53.86 32.67
CA ARG A 399 -67.41 -53.91 33.44
C ARG A 399 -68.45 -52.91 32.88
N SER A 400 -69.63 -53.49 32.62
CA SER A 400 -70.97 -52.95 32.33
C SER A 400 -71.36 -52.48 30.92
N SER A 401 -72.65 -52.70 30.65
CA SER A 401 -73.37 -52.90 29.38
C SER A 401 -74.23 -51.71 28.96
N SER A 402 -74.52 -51.66 27.65
CA SER A 402 -75.72 -51.11 26.95
C SER A 402 -76.08 -49.62 27.02
N GLY A 403 -76.16 -48.97 25.84
CA GLY A 403 -76.93 -47.72 25.60
C GLY A 403 -76.29 -46.77 24.57
N PRO A 404 -77.01 -46.26 23.55
CA PRO A 404 -76.39 -45.62 22.37
C PRO A 404 -76.26 -44.09 22.46
N SER A 405 -75.38 -43.57 21.59
CA SER A 405 -75.18 -42.19 21.15
C SER A 405 -74.33 -41.26 22.02
N ALA A 406 -73.16 -40.90 21.49
CA ALA A 406 -72.70 -39.51 21.40
C ALA A 406 -71.60 -39.42 20.34
N LYS A 407 -71.80 -38.47 19.42
CA LYS A 407 -70.94 -38.17 18.28
C LYS A 407 -69.64 -37.51 18.75
N GLY A 408 -68.56 -37.75 17.99
CA GLY A 408 -67.40 -36.86 17.91
C GLY A 408 -66.31 -37.13 18.93
N LEU A 409 -65.17 -37.67 18.48
CA LEU A 409 -64.07 -36.84 18.00
C LEU A 409 -63.19 -37.72 17.11
N GLY A 410 -62.86 -37.21 15.94
CA GLY A 410 -61.99 -37.87 14.99
C GLY A 410 -60.65 -38.20 15.63
N SER A 411 -60.16 -39.39 15.30
CA SER A 411 -58.76 -39.75 15.41
C SER A 411 -57.95 -38.68 14.70
N ILE A 412 -57.29 -37.81 15.47
CA ILE A 412 -56.15 -37.05 14.96
C ILE A 412 -54.94 -37.91 15.29
N PHE A 413 -54.61 -38.82 14.37
CA PHE A 413 -53.23 -39.24 14.20
C PHE A 413 -52.46 -37.97 13.83
N LEU A 414 -51.86 -37.31 14.82
CA LEU A 414 -50.93 -36.23 14.55
C LEU A 414 -49.57 -36.89 14.25
N THR A 415 -49.43 -37.35 13.01
CA THR A 415 -48.12 -37.64 12.42
C THR A 415 -47.46 -36.28 12.15
N PHE A 416 -46.87 -35.69 13.20
CA PHE A 416 -46.07 -34.47 13.14
C PHE A 416 -44.92 -34.66 14.15
N HIS A 417 -43.65 -34.44 13.86
CA HIS A 417 -42.99 -34.05 12.62
C HIS A 417 -41.48 -34.19 12.92
N THR A 418 -40.88 -35.34 12.62
CA THR A 418 -39.41 -35.42 12.46
C THR A 418 -38.95 -34.67 11.20
N ALA A 419 -39.90 -34.17 10.40
CA ALA A 419 -39.67 -33.29 9.26
C ALA A 419 -39.54 -31.79 9.61
N PHE A 420 -39.91 -31.30 10.81
CA PHE A 420 -39.91 -29.84 11.06
C PHE A 420 -38.51 -29.28 11.32
N ILE A 421 -37.61 -30.09 11.88
CA ILE A 421 -36.24 -29.66 12.20
C ILE A 421 -35.35 -29.74 10.95
N SER A 422 -35.56 -30.77 10.12
CA SER A 422 -34.89 -30.90 8.82
C SER A 422 -35.37 -29.87 7.80
N LEU A 423 -36.67 -29.51 7.77
CA LEU A 423 -37.15 -28.43 6.89
C LEU A 423 -36.80 -27.03 7.42
N SER A 424 -36.85 -26.76 8.73
CA SER A 424 -36.61 -25.38 9.23
C SER A 424 -35.15 -24.94 9.14
N LEU A 425 -34.18 -25.84 9.32
CA LEU A 425 -32.77 -25.52 9.05
C LEU A 425 -32.47 -25.55 7.54
N ALA A 426 -33.02 -26.52 6.79
CA ALA A 426 -32.83 -26.54 5.34
C ALA A 426 -33.52 -25.37 4.62
N ASP A 427 -34.61 -24.83 5.15
CA ASP A 427 -35.31 -23.64 4.63
C ASP A 427 -34.58 -22.35 5.03
N ALA A 428 -33.99 -22.30 6.23
CA ALA A 428 -33.07 -21.22 6.63
C ALA A 428 -31.83 -21.18 5.72
N PHE A 429 -31.25 -22.33 5.39
CA PHE A 429 -30.11 -22.43 4.46
C PHE A 429 -30.53 -22.36 2.97
N LYS A 430 -31.77 -22.68 2.60
CA LYS A 430 -32.33 -22.45 1.25
C LYS A 430 -32.51 -20.97 0.97
N SER A 431 -32.93 -20.19 1.96
CA SER A 431 -33.01 -18.73 1.85
C SER A 431 -31.64 -18.13 1.52
N ASP A 432 -30.58 -18.58 2.19
CA ASP A 432 -29.21 -18.12 1.94
C ASP A 432 -28.64 -18.63 0.60
N THR A 433 -28.96 -19.87 0.19
CA THR A 433 -28.50 -20.41 -1.11
C THR A 433 -29.27 -19.83 -2.30
N HIS A 434 -30.53 -19.41 -2.15
CA HIS A 434 -31.25 -18.66 -3.20
C HIS A 434 -30.71 -17.23 -3.37
N PHE A 435 -30.18 -16.64 -2.29
CA PHE A 435 -29.44 -15.37 -2.30
C PHE A 435 -28.06 -15.53 -2.99
N LEU A 436 -27.36 -16.62 -2.73
CA LEU A 436 -26.06 -16.95 -3.34
C LEU A 436 -26.14 -17.37 -4.82
N ASN A 437 -27.21 -18.05 -5.25
CA ASN A 437 -27.39 -18.41 -6.66
C ASN A 437 -27.66 -17.22 -7.58
N LYS A 438 -28.09 -16.07 -7.02
CA LYS A 438 -28.32 -14.84 -7.80
C LYS A 438 -27.02 -14.07 -8.09
N HIS A 439 -25.95 -14.36 -7.35
CA HIS A 439 -24.63 -13.77 -7.49
C HIS A 439 -23.60 -14.91 -7.56
N GLY A 440 -23.71 -15.72 -8.61
CA GLY A 440 -22.92 -16.95 -8.74
C GLY A 440 -21.43 -16.68 -8.59
N HIS A 441 -20.82 -17.25 -7.55
CA HIS A 441 -19.41 -17.68 -7.42
C HIS A 441 -19.24 -18.24 -6.00
N ASP A 442 -19.09 -19.56 -5.85
CA ASP A 442 -17.99 -20.22 -5.09
C ASP A 442 -18.30 -21.67 -4.71
N LEU A 443 -17.57 -22.62 -5.31
CA LEU A 443 -17.53 -24.04 -4.88
C LEU A 443 -16.94 -24.21 -3.47
N ASN A 444 -16.21 -23.21 -2.96
CA ASN A 444 -15.52 -23.27 -1.66
C ASN A 444 -16.47 -23.16 -0.47
N LEU A 445 -17.59 -22.44 -0.60
CA LEU A 445 -18.58 -22.31 0.49
C LEU A 445 -19.38 -23.61 0.69
N LEU A 446 -19.60 -24.36 -0.39
CA LEU A 446 -20.22 -25.69 -0.33
C LEU A 446 -19.32 -26.68 0.41
N ALA A 447 -18.00 -26.61 0.20
CA ALA A 447 -17.02 -27.43 0.91
C ALA A 447 -16.97 -27.10 2.40
N ILE A 448 -17.07 -25.81 2.77
CA ILE A 448 -17.13 -25.37 4.18
C ILE A 448 -18.43 -25.86 4.84
N CYS A 449 -19.60 -25.70 4.19
CA CYS A 449 -20.85 -26.25 4.70
C CYS A 449 -20.78 -27.77 4.88
N CYS A 450 -20.20 -28.49 3.93
CA CYS A 450 -20.06 -29.95 4.00
C CYS A 450 -19.15 -30.39 5.17
N GLN A 451 -18.11 -29.61 5.48
CA GLN A 451 -17.19 -29.90 6.58
C GLN A 451 -17.80 -29.61 7.97
N TYR A 452 -18.64 -28.58 8.09
CA TYR A 452 -19.39 -28.29 9.32
C TYR A 452 -20.55 -29.26 9.55
N ILE A 453 -21.26 -29.68 8.50
CA ILE A 453 -22.30 -30.72 8.57
C ILE A 453 -21.70 -32.07 9.02
N CYS A 454 -20.51 -32.43 8.52
CA CYS A 454 -19.81 -33.65 8.94
C CYS A 454 -19.42 -33.66 10.43
N VAL A 455 -19.22 -32.51 11.07
CA VAL A 455 -18.85 -32.45 12.50
C VAL A 455 -20.07 -32.44 13.41
N LEU A 456 -21.20 -31.89 12.95
CA LEU A 456 -22.42 -31.76 13.74
C LEU A 456 -23.39 -32.95 13.63
N PHE A 457 -23.43 -33.66 12.49
CA PHE A 457 -24.40 -34.75 12.26
C PHE A 457 -23.83 -36.17 12.40
N THR A 458 -22.52 -36.37 12.43
CA THR A 458 -21.93 -37.73 12.30
C THR A 458 -21.78 -38.50 13.63
N GLN A 459 -22.00 -37.88 14.78
CA GLN A 459 -21.97 -38.61 16.05
C GLN A 459 -23.26 -39.44 16.21
N GLY A 460 -23.20 -40.71 15.80
CA GLY A 460 -24.24 -41.71 16.06
C GLY A 460 -24.92 -42.32 14.83
N LEU A 461 -24.63 -41.84 13.62
CA LEU A 461 -25.29 -42.31 12.38
C LEU A 461 -24.60 -43.49 11.67
N ALA A 462 -23.38 -43.89 12.08
CA ALA A 462 -22.70 -45.07 11.55
C ALA A 462 -21.86 -45.79 12.63
N ASP A 463 -22.07 -47.09 12.75
CA ASP A 463 -21.33 -48.02 13.62
C ASP A 463 -20.66 -49.15 12.81
N CYS A 464 -19.95 -50.05 13.48
CA CYS A 464 -19.24 -51.16 12.80
C CYS A 464 -20.17 -52.23 12.19
N ASN A 465 -21.49 -52.17 12.46
CA ASN A 465 -22.49 -53.06 11.91
C ASN A 465 -23.31 -52.41 10.78
N THR A 466 -23.02 -51.16 10.44
CA THR A 466 -23.75 -50.39 9.42
C THR A 466 -23.36 -50.88 8.02
N ASP A 467 -24.36 -51.23 7.20
CA ASP A 467 -24.16 -51.72 5.82
C ASP A 467 -23.45 -50.65 4.97
N LEU A 468 -22.53 -51.08 4.11
CA LEU A 468 -21.79 -50.23 3.18
C LEU A 468 -22.68 -49.43 2.23
N ASN A 469 -23.92 -49.89 2.00
CA ASN A 469 -24.89 -49.20 1.16
C ASN A 469 -25.91 -48.35 1.95
N PHE A 470 -25.70 -48.15 3.26
CA PHE A 470 -26.59 -47.36 4.08
C PHE A 470 -26.53 -45.87 3.66
N ALA A 471 -27.66 -45.36 3.20
CA ALA A 471 -27.84 -43.99 2.72
C ALA A 471 -28.92 -43.33 3.57
N GLU A 472 -28.54 -42.44 4.48
CA GLU A 472 -29.53 -41.82 5.38
C GLU A 472 -29.58 -40.30 5.36
N VAL A 473 -28.79 -39.60 4.54
CA VAL A 473 -28.96 -38.15 4.40
C VAL A 473 -28.99 -37.74 2.94
N LEU A 474 -30.19 -37.32 2.49
CA LEU A 474 -30.40 -36.60 1.25
C LEU A 474 -30.22 -35.10 1.54
N PHE A 475 -29.25 -34.46 0.91
CA PHE A 475 -29.09 -33.00 0.95
C PHE A 475 -29.17 -32.46 -0.47
N THR A 476 -30.17 -31.61 -0.69
CA THR A 476 -30.62 -31.17 -2.02
C THR A 476 -30.91 -32.36 -2.96
N ASP A 477 -30.05 -32.60 -3.94
CA ASP A 477 -30.18 -33.65 -4.96
C ASP A 477 -29.13 -34.79 -4.82
N TYR A 478 -28.35 -34.78 -3.73
CA TYR A 478 -27.25 -35.71 -3.51
C TYR A 478 -27.51 -36.67 -2.35
N HIS A 479 -27.20 -37.95 -2.57
CA HIS A 479 -27.18 -38.98 -1.53
C HIS A 479 -25.80 -39.06 -0.88
N PHE A 480 -25.75 -38.90 0.44
CA PHE A 480 -24.54 -39.10 1.22
C PHE A 480 -24.53 -40.52 1.79
N HIS A 481 -23.46 -41.25 1.49
CA HIS A 481 -23.20 -42.59 2.03
C HIS A 481 -22.17 -42.48 3.14
N PHE A 482 -22.50 -42.99 4.33
CA PHE A 482 -21.62 -42.96 5.49
C PHE A 482 -21.16 -44.38 5.80
N PHE A 483 -19.85 -44.58 5.91
CA PHE A 483 -19.29 -45.84 6.40
C PHE A 483 -18.21 -45.56 7.45
N ARG A 484 -18.18 -46.41 8.47
CA ARG A 484 -17.16 -46.35 9.52
C ARG A 484 -16.11 -47.41 9.24
N ARG A 485 -14.84 -47.01 9.15
CA ARG A 485 -13.73 -47.96 9.14
C ARG A 485 -13.45 -48.37 10.59
N CYS A 486 -13.75 -49.61 10.92
CA CYS A 486 -13.36 -50.24 12.17
C CYS A 486 -12.14 -51.13 11.90
N ASP A 487 -11.22 -51.20 12.86
CA ASP A 487 -9.99 -52.00 12.74
C ASP A 487 -10.24 -53.51 12.77
#